data_AF-A0A969IW37-F1
#
_entry.id   AF-A0A969IW37-F1
#
_cell.length_a   1.000
_cell.length_b   1.000
_cell.length_c   1.000
_cell.angle_alpha   90.00
_cell.angle_beta   90.00
_cell.angle_gamma   90.00
#
_symmetry.space_group_name_H-M   'P 1'
#
loop_
_entity.id
_entity.type
_entity.pdbx_description
1 polymer ?
#
loop_
_entity_poly.entity_id
_entity_poly.type
_entity_poly.pdbx_seq_one_letter_code
_entity_poly.pdbx_strand_id
1 'polypeptide(L)'
;MDKALRNTLRNVVTQCRKELEKSVAEMLEGQFGIYASGKIDDATAMSHLSAEDQEYRSQLLIHLGHIQAGGFKAKDAAEQLIREVAFTHLNRFCAYKMMEVRKLIRESVSRGYESNNVKFYLAEHPEDERLYNSGQQAIAYRHFLEWLGSTLSEEIGVLFFTSRPGKSTVTPSTGIGSGVGVTQQ
;
A
#
# COMPACT_ATOMS: atom_id res chain seq x y z
N MET A 1 -27.42 9.46 -12.78
CA MET A 1 -26.08 9.76 -12.26
C MET A 1 -25.45 10.83 -13.14
N ASP A 2 -25.14 11.99 -12.57
CA ASP A 2 -24.62 13.15 -13.30
C ASP A 2 -23.31 12.82 -14.07
N LYS A 3 -23.22 13.27 -15.33
CA LYS A 3 -22.08 13.01 -16.22
C LYS A 3 -20.82 13.71 -15.71
N ALA A 4 -20.96 14.88 -15.09
CA ALA A 4 -19.84 15.60 -14.51
C ALA A 4 -19.27 14.84 -13.29
N LEU A 5 -20.13 14.41 -12.35
CA LEU A 5 -19.72 13.58 -11.21
C LEU A 5 -18.97 12.30 -11.64
N ARG A 6 -19.48 11.59 -12.66
CA ARG A 6 -18.83 10.36 -13.16
C ARG A 6 -17.45 10.63 -13.73
N ASN A 7 -17.29 11.72 -14.48
CA ASN A 7 -16.00 12.11 -15.03
C ASN A 7 -15.00 12.49 -13.94
N THR A 8 -15.44 13.24 -12.91
CA THR A 8 -14.60 13.59 -11.76
C THR A 8 -14.12 12.35 -11.03
N LEU A 9 -15.02 11.42 -10.70
CA LEU A 9 -14.65 10.16 -10.03
C LEU A 9 -13.66 9.34 -10.85
N ARG A 10 -13.90 9.21 -12.16
CA ARG A 10 -12.99 8.49 -13.05
C ARG A 10 -11.59 9.11 -13.06
N ASN A 11 -11.51 10.44 -13.12
CA ASN A 11 -10.25 11.15 -13.13
C ASN A 11 -9.50 10.98 -11.81
N VAL A 12 -10.18 11.14 -10.67
CA VAL A 12 -9.60 10.93 -9.34
C VAL A 12 -9.05 9.51 -9.20
N VAL A 13 -9.84 8.49 -9.52
CA VAL A 13 -9.40 7.08 -9.45
C VAL A 13 -8.17 6.83 -10.34
N THR A 14 -8.16 7.42 -11.55
CA THR A 14 -7.03 7.30 -12.47
C THR A 14 -5.77 7.93 -11.89
N GLN A 15 -5.88 9.10 -11.25
CA GLN A 15 -4.74 9.75 -10.61
C GLN A 15 -4.24 8.95 -9.40
N CYS A 16 -5.13 8.51 -8.51
CA CYS A 16 -4.75 7.68 -7.37
C CYS A 16 -4.02 6.40 -7.81
N ARG A 17 -4.49 5.78 -8.89
CA ARG A 17 -3.85 4.59 -9.46
C ARG A 17 -2.45 4.89 -9.98
N LYS A 18 -2.25 5.99 -10.72
CA LYS A 18 -0.93 6.38 -11.23
C LYS A 18 0.06 6.68 -10.12
N GLU A 19 -0.35 7.40 -9.08
CA GLU A 19 0.51 7.70 -7.93
C GLU A 19 0.89 6.42 -7.17
N LEU A 20 -0.06 5.49 -7.01
CA LEU A 20 0.22 4.19 -6.41
C LEU A 20 1.18 3.35 -7.27
N GLU A 21 0.96 3.28 -8.58
CA GLU A 21 1.85 2.56 -9.50
C GLU A 21 3.28 3.12 -9.43
N LYS A 22 3.43 4.45 -9.39
CA LYS A 22 4.73 5.11 -9.24
C LYS A 22 5.40 4.75 -7.91
N SER A 23 4.68 4.88 -6.80
CA SER A 23 5.25 4.59 -5.47
C SER A 23 5.61 3.10 -5.31
N VAL A 24 4.81 2.20 -5.87
CA VAL A 24 5.12 0.75 -5.92
C VAL A 24 6.38 0.51 -6.75
N ALA A 25 6.53 1.16 -7.91
CA ALA A 25 7.72 1.02 -8.73
C ALA A 25 8.99 1.50 -7.99
N GLU A 26 8.93 2.67 -7.34
CA GLU A 26 10.04 3.20 -6.54
C GLU A 26 10.42 2.28 -5.38
N MET A 27 9.43 1.67 -4.71
CA MET A 27 9.69 0.67 -3.65
C MET A 27 10.32 -0.60 -4.20
N LEU A 28 9.78 -1.16 -5.30
CA LEU A 28 10.32 -2.36 -5.93
C LEU A 28 11.75 -2.16 -6.41
N GLU A 29 12.06 -0.98 -6.95
CA GLU A 29 13.41 -0.60 -7.38
C GLU A 29 14.35 -0.38 -6.18
N GLY A 30 13.93 0.41 -5.20
CA GLY A 30 14.79 0.81 -4.09
C GLY A 30 15.06 -0.29 -3.06
N GLN A 31 14.02 -1.04 -2.67
CA GLN A 31 14.11 -2.04 -1.62
C GLN A 31 14.35 -3.44 -2.17
N PHE A 32 13.75 -3.76 -3.32
CA PHE A 32 13.81 -5.11 -3.88
C PHE A 32 14.61 -5.18 -5.19
N GLY A 33 15.22 -4.11 -5.70
CA GLY A 33 16.00 -4.14 -6.95
C GLY A 33 15.28 -4.80 -8.14
N ILE A 34 13.95 -4.70 -8.19
CA ILE A 34 13.11 -5.14 -9.31
C ILE A 34 12.76 -3.88 -10.10
N TYR A 35 13.34 -3.74 -11.29
CA TYR A 35 13.15 -2.55 -12.11
C TYR A 35 11.95 -2.69 -13.04
N ALA A 36 11.27 -1.57 -13.30
CA ALA A 36 10.21 -1.52 -14.31
C ALA A 36 10.72 -1.88 -15.72
N SER A 37 12.04 -1.81 -15.97
CA SER A 37 12.69 -2.27 -17.20
C SER A 37 12.71 -3.80 -17.38
N GLY A 38 12.36 -4.56 -16.34
CA GLY A 38 12.46 -6.02 -16.30
C GLY A 38 13.83 -6.54 -15.85
N LYS A 39 14.75 -5.64 -15.46
CA LYS A 39 16.01 -6.01 -14.80
C LYS A 39 15.72 -6.41 -13.35
N ILE A 40 16.39 -7.45 -12.87
CA ILE A 40 16.33 -7.89 -11.47
C ILE A 40 17.78 -7.94 -10.98
N ASP A 41 18.08 -7.18 -9.91
CA ASP A 41 19.40 -7.22 -9.27
C ASP A 41 19.57 -8.51 -8.44
N ASP A 42 20.80 -8.96 -8.28
CA ASP A 42 21.12 -10.19 -7.56
C ASP A 42 20.78 -10.06 -6.06
N ALA A 43 20.26 -11.14 -5.46
CA ALA A 43 19.94 -11.19 -4.03
C ALA A 43 21.16 -10.93 -3.14
N THR A 44 22.37 -11.22 -3.63
CA THR A 44 23.63 -10.96 -2.93
C THR A 44 23.93 -9.47 -2.71
N ALA A 45 23.35 -8.57 -3.52
CA ALA A 45 23.49 -7.12 -3.36
C ALA A 45 22.56 -6.53 -2.28
N MET A 46 21.66 -7.34 -1.70
CA MET A 46 20.58 -6.88 -0.81
C MET A 46 20.79 -7.31 0.66
N SER A 47 22.00 -7.11 1.17
CA SER A 47 22.38 -7.45 2.56
C SER A 47 21.66 -6.66 3.66
N HIS A 48 20.85 -5.66 3.28
CA HIS A 48 20.06 -4.83 4.18
C HIS A 48 18.63 -5.35 4.43
N LEU A 49 18.20 -6.40 3.72
CA LEU A 49 16.85 -6.96 3.87
C LEU A 49 16.73 -7.82 5.12
N SER A 50 15.67 -7.59 5.88
CA SER A 50 15.27 -8.47 6.98
C SER A 50 14.88 -9.86 6.45
N ALA A 51 14.83 -10.88 7.33
CA ALA A 51 14.40 -12.22 6.93
C ALA A 51 12.97 -12.23 6.33
N GLU A 52 12.08 -11.37 6.82
CA GLU A 52 10.73 -11.21 6.30
C GLU A 52 10.74 -10.56 4.91
N ASP A 53 11.56 -9.52 4.70
CA ASP A 53 11.68 -8.87 3.40
C ASP A 53 12.32 -9.80 2.35
N GLN A 54 13.23 -10.69 2.75
CA GLN A 54 13.81 -11.72 1.87
C GLN A 54 12.76 -12.75 1.43
N GLU A 55 11.91 -13.19 2.35
CA GLU A 55 10.80 -14.09 2.04
C GLU A 55 9.79 -13.41 1.11
N TYR A 56 9.44 -12.16 1.39
CA TYR A 56 8.57 -11.37 0.53
C TYR A 56 9.16 -11.19 -0.88
N ARG A 57 10.46 -10.93 -0.98
CA ARG A 57 11.17 -10.88 -2.26
C ARG A 57 11.08 -12.20 -3.01
N SER A 58 11.30 -13.33 -2.33
CA SER A 58 11.18 -14.67 -2.94
C SER A 58 9.80 -14.87 -3.55
N GLN A 59 8.75 -14.49 -2.81
CA GLN A 59 7.37 -14.55 -3.29
C GLN A 59 7.11 -13.63 -4.49
N LEU A 60 7.67 -12.42 -4.51
CA LEU A 60 7.58 -11.52 -5.65
C LEU A 60 8.23 -12.12 -6.90
N LEU A 61 9.40 -12.74 -6.76
CA LEU A 61 10.10 -13.40 -7.87
C LEU A 61 9.33 -14.62 -8.40
N ILE A 62 8.75 -15.43 -7.51
CA ILE A 62 7.87 -16.54 -7.90
C ILE A 62 6.66 -16.01 -8.69
N HIS A 63 6.00 -14.95 -8.20
CA HIS A 63 4.86 -14.36 -8.86
C HIS A 63 5.25 -13.76 -10.24
N LEU A 64 6.39 -13.09 -10.31
CA LEU A 64 6.92 -12.58 -11.58
C LEU A 64 7.22 -13.70 -12.57
N GLY A 65 7.75 -14.84 -12.10
CA GLY A 65 7.92 -16.06 -12.89
C GLY A 65 6.60 -16.62 -13.43
N HIS A 66 5.53 -16.61 -12.62
CA HIS A 66 4.19 -16.99 -13.09
C HIS A 66 3.64 -16.04 -14.17
N ILE A 67 3.85 -14.74 -14.02
CA ILE A 67 3.43 -13.76 -15.04
C ILE A 67 4.21 -13.99 -16.34
N GLN A 68 5.52 -14.22 -16.27
CA GLN A 68 6.34 -14.52 -17.43
C GLN A 68 5.95 -15.84 -18.12
N ALA A 69 5.58 -16.86 -17.35
CA ALA A 69 5.06 -18.12 -17.89
C ALA A 69 3.76 -17.93 -18.69
N GLY A 70 3.01 -16.86 -18.43
CA GLY A 70 1.87 -16.41 -19.24
C GLY A 70 2.23 -15.79 -20.59
N GLY A 71 3.51 -15.74 -20.97
CA GLY A 71 3.99 -15.24 -22.26
C GLY A 71 4.40 -13.76 -22.27
N PHE A 72 4.46 -13.11 -21.10
CA PHE A 72 4.87 -11.71 -20.98
C PHE A 72 6.39 -11.58 -21.03
N LYS A 73 6.88 -10.53 -21.71
CA LYS A 73 8.30 -10.14 -21.65
C LYS A 73 8.63 -9.64 -20.23
N ALA A 74 9.90 -9.68 -19.85
CA ALA A 74 10.33 -9.28 -18.51
C ALA A 74 9.86 -7.88 -18.09
N LYS A 75 9.93 -6.91 -19.02
CA LYS A 75 9.40 -5.56 -18.83
C LYS A 75 7.89 -5.56 -18.58
N ASP A 76 7.12 -6.20 -19.47
CA ASP A 76 5.66 -6.22 -19.39
C ASP A 76 5.17 -6.97 -18.13
N ALA A 77 5.93 -7.97 -17.68
CA ALA A 77 5.68 -8.71 -16.45
C ALA A 77 5.91 -7.84 -15.20
N ALA A 78 7.00 -7.05 -15.17
CA ALA A 78 7.27 -6.11 -14.10
C ALA A 78 6.19 -5.01 -14.02
N GLU A 79 5.79 -4.45 -15.16
CA GLU A 79 4.68 -3.49 -15.20
C GLU A 79 3.36 -4.11 -14.75
N GLN A 80 3.10 -5.38 -15.11
CA GLN A 80 1.91 -6.09 -14.67
C GLN A 80 1.90 -6.30 -13.15
N LEU A 81 3.03 -6.70 -12.58
CA LEU A 81 3.21 -6.82 -11.13
C LEU A 81 2.89 -5.49 -10.43
N ILE A 82 3.47 -4.38 -10.90
CA ILE A 82 3.24 -3.03 -10.35
C ILE A 82 1.73 -2.70 -10.36
N ARG A 83 1.06 -2.94 -11.49
CA ARG A 83 -0.39 -2.70 -11.63
C ARG A 83 -1.22 -3.54 -10.66
N GLU A 84 -0.89 -4.81 -10.48
CA GLU A 84 -1.63 -5.72 -9.60
C GLU A 84 -1.48 -5.36 -8.12
N VAL A 85 -0.27 -4.99 -7.70
CA VAL A 85 0.03 -4.51 -6.35
C VAL A 85 -0.71 -3.20 -6.11
N ALA A 86 -0.55 -2.21 -6.99
CA ALA A 86 -1.24 -0.92 -6.86
C ALA A 86 -2.77 -1.07 -6.80
N PHE A 87 -3.35 -1.93 -7.65
CA PHE A 87 -4.79 -2.22 -7.65
C PHE A 87 -5.25 -2.84 -6.33
N THR A 88 -4.45 -3.73 -5.76
CA THR A 88 -4.76 -4.36 -4.47
C THR A 88 -4.80 -3.32 -3.35
N HIS A 89 -3.79 -2.47 -3.25
CA HIS A 89 -3.73 -1.44 -2.22
C HIS A 89 -4.86 -0.43 -2.39
N LEU A 90 -5.15 0.00 -3.62
CA LEU A 90 -6.28 0.89 -3.89
C LEU A 90 -7.61 0.28 -3.44
N ASN A 91 -7.85 -0.99 -3.74
CA ASN A 91 -9.07 -1.68 -3.32
C ASN A 91 -9.19 -1.77 -1.80
N ARG A 92 -8.08 -2.01 -1.08
CA ARG A 92 -8.07 -2.01 0.39
C ARG A 92 -8.38 -0.63 0.97
N PHE A 93 -7.79 0.43 0.41
CA PHE A 93 -8.12 1.80 0.82
C PHE A 93 -9.60 2.15 0.56
N CYS A 94 -10.14 1.74 -0.58
CA CYS A 94 -11.57 1.90 -0.85
C CYS A 94 -12.42 1.12 0.15
N ALA A 95 -12.04 -0.10 0.52
CA ALA A 95 -12.74 -0.89 1.53
C ALA A 95 -12.72 -0.19 2.90
N TYR A 96 -11.56 0.28 3.37
CA TYR A 96 -11.46 1.05 4.62
C TYR A 96 -12.36 2.29 4.59
N LYS A 97 -12.32 3.06 3.50
CA LYS A 97 -13.20 4.22 3.32
C LYS A 97 -14.68 3.85 3.36
N MET A 98 -15.09 2.77 2.70
CA MET A 98 -16.49 2.33 2.70
C MET A 98 -16.95 1.85 4.08
N MET A 99 -16.09 1.16 4.82
CA MET A 99 -16.39 0.72 6.20
C MET A 99 -16.48 1.91 7.16
N GLU A 100 -15.63 2.92 6.97
CA GLU A 100 -15.64 4.16 7.76
C GLU A 100 -16.93 4.96 7.53
N VAL A 101 -17.34 5.16 6.28
CA VAL A 101 -18.60 5.86 5.93
C VAL A 101 -19.83 5.15 6.51
N ARG A 102 -19.77 3.81 6.61
CA ARG A 102 -20.83 2.98 7.21
C ARG A 102 -20.73 2.88 8.73
N LYS A 103 -19.74 3.52 9.36
CA LYS A 103 -19.46 3.47 10.81
C LYS A 103 -19.20 2.07 11.35
N LEU A 104 -18.71 1.15 10.51
CA LEU A 104 -18.30 -0.19 10.91
C LEU A 104 -16.92 -0.16 11.59
N ILE A 105 -16.05 0.74 11.13
CA ILE A 105 -14.75 1.01 11.73
C ILE A 105 -14.62 2.49 12.08
N ARG A 106 -13.75 2.80 13.04
CA ARG A 106 -13.35 4.18 13.34
C ARG A 106 -12.58 4.79 12.19
N GLU A 107 -12.55 6.12 12.14
CA GLU A 107 -11.80 6.88 11.15
C GLU A 107 -10.33 6.43 11.10
N SER A 108 -9.95 5.76 10.01
CA SER A 108 -8.64 5.08 9.89
C SER A 108 -7.81 5.61 8.73
N VAL A 109 -8.48 6.05 7.65
CA VAL A 109 -7.83 6.46 6.40
C VAL A 109 -8.24 7.85 5.94
N SER A 110 -9.19 8.52 6.60
CA SER A 110 -9.63 9.86 6.18
C SER A 110 -8.69 10.99 6.50
N ARG A 111 -7.89 10.89 7.56
CA ARG A 111 -6.89 11.91 7.92
C ARG A 111 -5.47 11.37 7.90
N GLY A 112 -5.25 10.23 7.24
CA GLY A 112 -3.95 9.55 7.22
C GLY A 112 -3.43 9.31 8.64
N TYR A 113 -2.27 9.86 8.94
CA TYR A 113 -1.57 9.75 10.23
C TYR A 113 -2.35 10.32 11.41
N GLU A 114 -3.19 11.33 11.18
CA GLU A 114 -3.97 11.99 12.23
C GLU A 114 -5.34 11.36 12.48
N SER A 115 -5.64 10.25 11.79
CA SER A 115 -6.93 9.58 11.91
C SER A 115 -7.17 9.11 13.34
N ASN A 116 -8.42 9.23 13.81
CA ASN A 116 -8.73 8.92 15.20
C ASN A 116 -8.34 7.49 15.60
N ASN A 117 -8.55 6.51 14.72
CA ASN A 117 -8.20 5.12 15.01
C ASN A 117 -6.68 4.90 15.18
N VAL A 118 -5.85 5.68 14.47
CA VAL A 118 -4.39 5.65 14.64
C VAL A 118 -4.02 6.06 16.07
N LYS A 119 -4.64 7.11 16.60
CA LYS A 119 -4.37 7.58 17.98
C LYS A 119 -4.71 6.52 19.03
N PHE A 120 -5.81 5.78 18.84
CA PHE A 120 -6.17 4.67 19.72
C PHE A 120 -5.16 3.52 19.60
N TYR A 121 -4.77 3.17 18.38
CA TYR A 121 -3.76 2.14 18.14
C TYR A 121 -2.42 2.47 18.81
N LEU A 122 -1.93 3.72 18.66
CA LEU A 122 -0.68 4.16 19.28
C LEU A 122 -0.72 4.10 20.81
N ALA A 123 -1.87 4.36 21.43
CA ALA A 123 -2.03 4.23 22.88
C ALA A 123 -1.91 2.78 23.37
N GLU A 124 -2.22 1.79 22.51
CA GLU A 124 -2.11 0.37 22.81
C GLU A 124 -0.75 -0.24 22.38
N HIS A 125 0.02 0.47 21.54
CA HIS A 125 1.29 0.01 20.95
C HIS A 125 2.43 1.02 21.23
N PRO A 126 3.08 0.96 22.41
CA PRO A 126 4.09 1.93 22.82
C PRO A 126 5.31 2.01 21.90
N GLU A 127 5.68 0.92 21.22
CA GLU A 127 6.81 0.93 20.26
C GLU A 127 6.47 1.73 19.00
N ASP A 128 5.25 1.62 18.49
CA ASP A 128 4.80 2.42 17.33
C ASP A 128 4.54 3.87 17.71
N GLU A 129 4.13 4.15 18.95
CA GLU A 129 4.04 5.50 19.50
C GLU A 129 5.42 6.18 19.51
N ARG A 130 6.47 5.47 19.93
CA ARG A 130 7.85 5.99 19.86
C ARG A 130 8.27 6.28 18.42
N LEU A 131 7.96 5.39 17.48
CA LEU A 131 8.25 5.61 16.06
C LEU A 131 7.52 6.84 15.52
N TYR A 132 6.24 6.99 15.86
CA TYR A 132 5.43 8.15 15.49
C TYR A 132 6.04 9.47 16.00
N ASN A 133 6.47 9.49 17.26
CA ASN A 133 7.08 10.66 17.89
C ASN A 133 8.50 10.95 17.38
N SER A 134 9.23 9.93 16.90
CA SER A 134 10.57 10.09 16.31
C SER A 134 10.57 10.68 14.89
N GLY A 135 9.39 10.95 14.32
CA GLY A 135 9.23 11.42 12.94
C GLY A 135 9.09 10.29 11.90
N GLN A 136 9.11 9.02 12.33
CA GLN A 136 8.91 7.85 11.48
C GLN A 136 7.43 7.45 11.39
N GLN A 137 6.56 8.45 11.19
CA GLN A 137 5.10 8.28 11.18
C GLN A 137 4.63 7.33 10.08
N ALA A 138 5.33 7.28 8.94
CA ALA A 138 5.01 6.37 7.84
C ALA A 138 5.15 4.90 8.23
N ILE A 139 6.15 4.55 9.05
CA ILE A 139 6.39 3.18 9.51
C ILE A 139 5.31 2.78 10.52
N ALA A 140 5.04 3.65 11.51
CA ALA A 140 3.98 3.41 12.49
C ALA A 140 2.61 3.27 11.81
N TYR A 141 2.34 4.07 10.77
CA TYR A 141 1.09 3.97 10.02
C TYR A 141 0.99 2.69 9.19
N ARG A 142 2.11 2.17 8.67
CA ARG A 142 2.16 0.88 8.01
C ARG A 142 1.79 -0.25 8.97
N HIS A 143 2.41 -0.30 10.14
CA HIS A 143 2.09 -1.32 11.15
C HIS A 143 0.62 -1.24 11.59
N PHE A 144 0.09 -0.02 11.74
CA PHE A 144 -1.34 0.18 11.99
C PHE A 144 -2.24 -0.42 10.90
N LEU A 145 -1.94 -0.20 9.61
CA LEU A 145 -2.73 -0.75 8.51
C LEU A 145 -2.61 -2.27 8.41
N GLU A 146 -1.45 -2.83 8.71
CA GLU A 146 -1.20 -4.28 8.77
C GLU A 146 -1.99 -4.92 9.92
N TRP A 147 -1.96 -4.31 11.11
CA TRP A 147 -2.76 -4.71 12.26
C TRP A 147 -4.27 -4.65 11.94
N LEU A 148 -4.73 -3.51 11.41
CA LEU A 148 -6.14 -3.31 11.06
C LEU A 148 -6.59 -4.31 9.98
N GLY A 149 -5.74 -4.55 8.98
CA GLY A 149 -5.97 -5.56 7.95
C GLY A 149 -6.07 -6.97 8.53
N SER A 150 -5.21 -7.32 9.49
CA SER A 150 -5.23 -8.63 10.15
C SER A 150 -6.51 -8.83 10.97
N THR A 151 -6.92 -7.84 11.76
CA THR A 151 -8.19 -7.86 12.51
C THR A 151 -9.39 -7.99 11.58
N LEU A 152 -9.42 -7.24 10.48
CA LEU A 152 -10.54 -7.29 9.53
C LEU A 152 -10.50 -8.52 8.62
N SER A 153 -9.37 -9.20 8.49
CA SER A 153 -9.27 -10.44 7.74
C SER A 153 -10.00 -11.59 8.43
N GLU A 154 -10.20 -11.53 9.74
CA GLU A 154 -11.01 -12.51 10.47
C GLU A 154 -12.50 -12.43 10.06
N GLU A 155 -12.98 -11.23 9.72
CA GLU A 155 -14.39 -10.99 9.38
C GLU A 155 -14.65 -10.87 7.87
N ILE A 156 -13.70 -10.31 7.11
CA ILE A 156 -13.81 -9.99 5.68
C ILE A 156 -12.56 -10.51 4.95
N GLY A 157 -12.32 -11.82 5.04
CA GLY A 157 -11.09 -12.45 4.58
C GLY A 157 -10.72 -12.16 3.11
N VAL A 158 -11.66 -12.13 2.17
CA VAL A 158 -11.33 -12.08 0.71
C VAL A 158 -10.52 -10.84 0.29
N LEU A 159 -10.67 -9.70 0.99
CA LEU A 159 -9.96 -8.46 0.66
C LEU A 159 -8.67 -8.26 1.48
N PHE A 160 -8.60 -8.87 2.66
CA PHE A 160 -7.52 -8.64 3.64
C PHE A 160 -6.67 -9.88 3.92
N PHE A 161 -6.97 -11.05 3.34
CA PHE A 161 -6.15 -12.25 3.49
C PHE A 161 -4.69 -11.96 3.12
N THR A 162 -3.84 -12.03 4.14
CA THR A 162 -2.38 -11.83 4.11
C THR A 162 -1.63 -13.03 3.54
N SER A 163 -2.32 -14.16 3.30
CA SER A 163 -1.73 -15.40 2.79
C SER A 163 -1.57 -15.44 1.26
N ARG A 164 -1.89 -14.36 0.52
CA ARG A 164 -1.66 -14.33 -0.93
C ARG A 164 -0.27 -13.72 -1.21
N PRO A 165 0.67 -14.47 -1.80
CA PRO A 165 2.02 -13.97 -2.04
C PRO A 165 1.96 -12.69 -2.90
N GLY A 166 2.65 -11.64 -2.44
CA GLY A 166 2.77 -10.35 -3.13
C GLY A 166 1.93 -9.17 -2.61
N LYS A 167 1.13 -9.33 -1.55
CA LYS A 167 0.19 -8.26 -1.11
C LYS A 167 0.40 -7.70 0.31
N SER A 168 1.42 -8.09 1.04
CA SER A 168 1.45 -7.81 2.50
C SER A 168 2.14 -6.52 2.94
N THR A 169 3.01 -5.87 2.16
CA THR A 169 3.89 -4.82 2.76
C THR A 169 4.07 -3.51 1.98
N VAL A 170 3.37 -3.27 0.87
CA VAL A 170 3.57 -2.03 0.09
C VAL A 170 2.67 -0.88 0.57
N THR A 171 3.12 -0.12 1.57
CA THR A 171 2.54 1.20 1.86
C THR A 171 3.28 2.29 1.10
N PRO A 172 2.60 3.12 0.28
CA PRO A 172 3.23 4.29 -0.33
C PRO A 172 3.63 5.30 0.76
N SER A 173 4.85 5.80 0.69
CA SER A 173 5.46 6.74 1.65
C SER A 173 4.91 8.17 1.59
N THR A 174 4.04 8.47 0.62
CA THR A 174 3.53 9.83 0.42
C THR A 174 2.19 10.02 1.13
N GLY A 175 2.23 10.67 2.29
CA GLY A 175 1.03 11.17 2.97
C GLY A 175 0.24 12.09 2.05
N ILE A 176 -0.99 11.69 1.72
CA ILE A 176 -1.98 12.58 1.10
C ILE A 176 -2.44 13.54 2.20
N GLY A 177 -1.67 14.61 2.42
CA GLY A 177 -1.88 15.46 3.58
C GLY A 177 -1.10 16.77 3.54
N SER A 178 -1.17 17.54 2.45
CA SER A 178 -0.88 18.99 2.47
C SER A 178 -1.42 19.62 1.19
N GLY A 179 -2.52 20.38 1.28
CA GLY A 179 -2.98 21.15 0.11
C GLY A 179 -4.45 21.54 0.06
N VAL A 180 -5.06 21.95 1.18
CA VAL A 180 -6.22 22.85 1.12
C VAL A 180 -5.96 23.98 2.10
N GLY A 181 -5.42 25.07 1.57
CA GLY A 181 -5.33 26.34 2.27
C GLY A 181 -6.73 26.84 2.57
N VAL A 182 -7.06 26.93 3.85
CA VAL A 182 -8.18 27.73 4.33
C VAL A 182 -7.67 29.17 4.39
N THR A 183 -7.96 29.94 3.34
CA THR A 183 -7.88 31.40 3.39
C THR A 183 -9.04 31.89 4.24
N GLN A 184 -8.77 32.30 5.49
CA GLN A 184 -9.64 33.19 6.24
C GLN A 184 -9.33 34.63 5.83
N GLN A 185 -10.32 35.29 5.23
CA GLN A 185 -10.70 36.68 5.47
C GLN A 185 -12.16 36.85 5.08
#